data_AF-A0A441TBM0-F1
#
_entry.id   AF-A0A441TBM0-F1
#
_cell.length_a   1.000
_cell.length_b   1.000
_cell.length_c   1.000
_cell.angle_alpha   90.00
_cell.angle_beta   90.00
_cell.angle_gamma   90.00
#
_symmetry.space_group_name_H-M   'P 1'
#
loop_
_entity.id
_entity.type
_entity.pdbx_description
1 polymer ?
#
loop_
_entity_poly.entity_id
_entity_poly.type
_entity_poly.pdbx_seq_one_letter_code
_entity_poly.pdbx_strand_id
1 'polypeptide(L)' 'RLLFICCHPDLPATQQIAVALRIVSGLSVKQIARAFLVGESAMEQRITRAKARIADAGVPFETPGAVERSE' A
#
# COMPACT_ATOMS: atom_id res chain seq x y z
N ARG A 1 7.44 -0.28 10.29
CA ARG A 1 6.03 -0.72 10.44
C ARG A 1 5.15 -0.28 9.27
N LEU A 2 5.13 1.00 8.88
CA LEU A 2 4.33 1.47 7.73
C LEU A 2 4.83 0.99 6.35
N LEU A 3 6.14 0.88 6.16
CA LEU A 3 6.72 0.36 4.91
C LEU A 3 6.33 -1.11 4.62
N PHE A 4 6.26 -1.96 5.65
CA PHE A 4 5.89 -3.37 5.50
C PHE A 4 4.41 -3.59 5.13
N ILE A 5 3.51 -2.69 5.56
CA ILE A 5 2.10 -2.69 5.13
C ILE A 5 1.99 -2.50 3.62
N CYS A 6 2.90 -1.72 3.04
CA CYS A 6 2.92 -1.46 1.63
C CYS A 6 3.45 -2.69 0.87
N CYS A 7 4.38 -3.46 1.43
CA CYS A 7 5.05 -4.57 0.74
C CYS A 7 4.32 -5.93 0.84
N HIS A 8 3.03 -5.97 1.20
CA HIS A 8 2.32 -7.24 1.37
C HIS A 8 2.34 -8.07 0.07
N PRO A 9 2.76 -9.36 0.11
CA PRO A 9 2.97 -10.16 -1.09
C PRO A 9 1.70 -10.32 -1.94
N ASP A 10 0.53 -10.36 -1.29
CA ASP A 10 -0.76 -10.45 -2.00
C ASP A 10 -1.25 -9.14 -2.64
N LEU A 11 -0.53 -8.03 -2.46
CA LEU A 11 -0.85 -6.75 -3.10
C LEU A 11 -0.01 -6.58 -4.38
N PRO A 12 -0.62 -6.28 -5.54
CA PRO A 12 0.11 -5.87 -6.73
C PRO A 12 1.00 -4.66 -6.43
N ALA A 13 2.19 -4.60 -7.04
CA ALA A 13 3.16 -3.52 -6.81
C ALA A 13 2.56 -2.10 -6.97
N THR A 14 1.62 -1.92 -7.89
CA THR A 14 0.92 -0.63 -8.07
C THR A 14 0.04 -0.25 -6.87
N GLN A 15 -0.56 -1.22 -6.18
CA GLN A 15 -1.31 -0.98 -4.94
C GLN A 15 -0.36 -0.71 -3.77
N GLN A 16 0.74 -1.47 -3.69
CA GLN A 16 1.80 -1.28 -2.69
C GLN A 16 2.32 0.17 -2.71
N ILE A 17 2.72 0.64 -3.88
CA ILE A 17 3.27 1.99 -4.08
C ILE A 17 2.19 3.07 -3.82
N ALA A 18 0.95 2.86 -4.27
CA ALA A 18 -0.13 3.83 -4.02
C ALA A 18 -0.44 3.99 -2.52
N VAL A 19 -0.46 2.88 -1.78
CA VAL A 19 -0.68 2.90 -0.32
C VAL A 19 0.53 3.53 0.40
N ALA A 20 1.76 3.25 -0.04
CA ALA A 20 2.97 3.88 0.49
C ALA A 20 2.95 5.39 0.32
N LEU A 21 2.68 5.89 -0.88
CA LEU A 21 2.62 7.33 -1.15
C LEU A 21 1.54 8.02 -0.31
N ARG A 22 0.42 7.34 -0.04
CA ARG A 22 -0.67 7.89 0.76
C ARG A 22 -0.36 7.92 2.26
N ILE A 23 0.18 6.83 2.80
CA ILE A 23 0.33 6.63 4.25
C ILE A 23 1.70 7.10 4.76
N VAL A 24 2.76 6.83 4.01
CA VAL A 24 4.14 7.17 4.40
C VAL A 24 4.49 8.59 3.96
N SER A 25 4.24 8.90 2.68
CA SER A 25 4.63 10.18 2.09
C SER A 25 3.55 11.27 2.22
N GLY A 26 2.34 10.92 2.67
CA GLY A 26 1.25 11.88 2.91
C GLY A 26 0.61 12.50 1.66
N LEU A 27 0.86 11.95 0.46
CA LEU A 27 0.31 12.52 -0.78
C LEU A 27 -1.21 12.42 -0.83
N SER A 28 -1.85 13.40 -1.48
CA SER A 28 -3.27 13.32 -1.81
C SER A 28 -3.56 12.29 -2.90
N VAL A 29 -4.78 11.74 -2.92
CA VAL A 29 -5.23 10.82 -3.98
C VAL A 29 -5.04 11.44 -5.36
N LYS A 30 -5.31 12.74 -5.50
CA LYS A 30 -5.07 13.52 -6.72
C LYS A 30 -3.61 13.49 -7.19
N GLN A 31 -2.66 13.73 -6.29
CA GLN A 31 -1.23 13.69 -6.62
C GLN A 31 -0.80 12.28 -7.05
N ILE A 32 -1.30 11.25 -6.36
CA ILE A 32 -0.99 9.85 -6.68
C ILE A 32 -1.62 9.48 -8.03
N ALA A 33 -2.86 9.87 -8.30
CA ALA A 33 -3.53 9.61 -9.57
C ALA A 33 -2.75 10.20 -10.76
N ARG A 34 -2.23 11.43 -10.61
CA ARG A 34 -1.36 12.06 -11.62
C ARG A 34 -0.04 11.31 -11.80
N ALA A 35 0.59 10.85 -10.72
CA ALA A 35 1.84 10.08 -10.79
C ALA A 35 1.65 8.71 -11.51
N PHE A 36 0.47 8.12 -11.40
CA PHE A 36 0.12 6.85 -12.05
C PHE A 36 -0.60 7.01 -13.39
N LEU A 37 -0.82 8.25 -13.85
CA LEU A 37 -1.55 8.56 -15.09
C LEU A 37 -2.93 7.88 -15.16
N VAL A 38 -3.68 7.88 -14.04
CA VAL A 38 -5.05 7.36 -13.97
C VAL A 38 -6.02 8.41 -13.42
N GLY A 39 -7.32 8.19 -13.58
CA GLY A 39 -8.35 9.03 -12.96
C GLY A 39 -8.36 8.96 -11.43
N GLU A 40 -8.72 10.06 -10.77
CA GLU A 40 -8.75 10.16 -9.30
C GLU A 40 -9.68 9.10 -8.67
N SER A 41 -10.88 8.89 -9.22
CA SER A 41 -11.82 7.86 -8.75
C SER A 41 -11.26 6.44 -8.86
N ALA A 42 -10.56 6.13 -9.95
CA ALA A 42 -9.91 4.83 -10.13
C ALA A 42 -8.78 4.62 -9.11
N MET A 43 -8.02 5.67 -8.79
CA MET A 43 -6.98 5.62 -7.77
C MET A 43 -7.56 5.48 -6.37
N GLU A 44 -8.65 6.20 -6.06
CA GLU A 44 -9.36 6.08 -4.78
C GLU A 44 -9.84 4.65 -4.54
N GLN A 45 -10.54 4.06 -5.52
CA GLN A 45 -10.97 2.67 -5.43
C GLN A 45 -9.80 1.70 -5.28
N ARG A 46 -8.67 1.95 -5.96
CA ARG A 46 -7.47 1.13 -5.85
C ARG A 46 -6.92 1.15 -4.43
N ILE A 47 -6.81 2.33 -3.81
CA ILE A 47 -6.34 2.49 -2.44
C ILE A 47 -7.30 1.81 -1.45
N THR A 48 -8.62 1.96 -1.64
CA THR A 48 -9.63 1.34 -0.78
C THR A 48 -9.56 -0.19 -0.85
N ARG A 49 -9.48 -0.77 -2.05
CA ARG A 49 -9.33 -2.23 -2.22
C ARG A 49 -8.03 -2.75 -1.62
N ALA A 50 -6.94 -2.01 -1.79
CA ALA A 50 -5.65 -2.37 -1.20
C ALA A 50 -5.74 -2.43 0.33
N LYS A 51 -6.36 -1.42 0.96
CA LYS A 51 -6.60 -1.39 2.42
C LYS A 51 -7.50 -2.54 2.88
N ALA A 52 -8.58 -2.83 2.14
CA ALA A 52 -9.46 -3.96 2.45
C ALA A 52 -8.71 -5.29 2.40
N ARG A 53 -7.90 -5.52 1.35
CA ARG A 53 -7.10 -6.74 1.20
C ARG A 53 -6.06 -6.90 2.30
N ILE A 54 -5.44 -5.80 2.75
CA ILE A 54 -4.54 -5.80 3.92
C ILE A 54 -5.32 -6.16 5.20
N ALA A 55 -6.53 -5.64 5.38
CA ALA A 55 -7.36 -5.95 6.55
C ALA A 55 -7.83 -7.41 6.55
N ASP A 56 -8.22 -7.94 5.39
CA ASP A 56 -8.69 -9.32 5.21
C ASP A 56 -7.56 -10.35 5.39
N ALA A 57 -6.31 -9.99 5.09
CA ALA A 57 -5.17 -10.89 5.21
C ALA A 57 -4.90 -11.33 6.66
N GLY A 58 -5.47 -10.67 7.67
CA GLY A 58 -5.46 -11.12 9.05
C GLY A 58 -4.07 -11.28 9.71
N VAL A 59 -2.99 -10.93 9.00
CA VAL A 59 -1.62 -11.04 9.53
C VAL A 59 -1.48 -10.02 10.66
N PRO A 60 -1.13 -10.46 11.88
CA PRO A 60 -0.86 -9.52 12.96
C PRO A 60 0.22 -8.54 12.49
N PHE A 61 -0.01 -7.26 12.79
CA PHE A 61 0.83 -6.12 12.43
C PHE A 61 2.19 -6.16 13.14
N GLU A 62 2.96 -7.20 12.89
CA GLU A 62 4.24 -7.46 13.51
C GLU A 62 5.37 -7.02 12.58
N THR A 63 6.42 -6.50 13.20
CA THR A 63 7.70 -6.29 12.52
C THR A 63 8.18 -7.65 12.03
N PRO A 64 8.54 -7.81 10.74
CA PRO A 64 9.15 -9.05 10.27
C PRO A 64 10.31 -9.43 11.19
N GLY A 65 10.44 -10.73 11.44
CA GLY A 65 11.50 -11.26 12.27
C GLY A 65 12.87 -10.82 11.76
N ALA A 66 13.91 -10.91 12.58
CA ALA A 66 15.26 -10.55 12.15
C ALA A 66 15.71 -11.28 10.87
N VAL A 67 15.18 -12.48 10.62
CA VAL A 67 15.44 -13.33 9.44
C VAL A 67 14.80 -12.77 8.17
N GLU A 68 13.58 -12.23 8.25
CA GLU A 68 12.88 -11.62 7.09
C GLU A 68 13.44 -10.24 6.72
N ARG A 69 14.29 -9.64 7.57
CA ARG A 69 14.99 -8.37 7.31
C ARG A 69 16.38 -8.53 6.68
N SER A 70 16.87 -9.76 6.54
CA SER A 70 18.21 -10.05 6.03
C SER A 70 18.27 -10.52 4.57
N GLU A 71 17.15 -10.55 3.86
CA GLU A 71 17.08 -10.79 2.40
C GLU A 71 16.90 -9.47 1.65
#